data_AF-K5BDP1-F1
#
_entry.id   AF-K5BDP1-F1
#
_cell.length_a   1.000
_cell.length_b   1.000
_cell.length_c   1.000
_cell.angle_alpha   90.00
_cell.angle_beta   90.00
_cell.angle_gamma   90.00
#
_symmetry.space_group_name_H-M   'P 1'
#
loop_
_entity.id
_entity.type
_entity.pdbx_description
1 polymer ?
#
loop_
_entity_poly.entity_id
_entity_poly.type
_entity_poly.pdbx_seq_one_letter_code
_entity_poly.pdbx_strand_id
1 'polypeptide(L)'
;MANAHPPQDVWQLAERAVELVPLDVAKLEGLLGTPLSPNPRNPNRFEGGARDLGPSLRVTSSVIGIVDGAWSFAAINIDPVPCATVDDVLRRYPDMELVSAPQGHSPGERFVWAATYEWGRLAFGLSERDQCVVTVSLEPAKR
;
A
#
# COMPACT_ATOMS: atom_id res chain seq x y z
N MET A 1 -1.50 -0.01 -25.78
CA MET A 1 -1.19 -0.08 -24.33
C MET A 1 -2.35 0.59 -23.64
N ALA A 2 -3.16 -0.14 -22.87
CA ALA A 2 -4.36 0.42 -22.27
C ALA A 2 -3.94 1.49 -21.25
N ASN A 3 -4.34 2.74 -21.50
CA ASN A 3 -4.28 3.82 -20.51
C ASN A 3 -5.29 3.48 -19.40
N ALA A 4 -4.90 2.60 -18.50
CA ALA A 4 -5.66 2.40 -17.28
C ALA A 4 -5.48 3.68 -16.44
N HIS A 5 -6.55 4.47 -16.32
CA HIS A 5 -6.57 5.65 -15.45
C HIS A 5 -6.01 5.28 -14.06
N PRO A 6 -5.24 6.14 -13.38
CA PRO A 6 -4.78 5.87 -12.02
C PRO A 6 -5.94 5.54 -11.08
N PRO A 7 -5.75 4.73 -10.02
CA PRO A 7 -6.80 4.48 -9.04
C PRO A 7 -7.25 5.79 -8.40
N GLN A 8 -8.56 5.97 -8.28
CA GLN A 8 -9.14 7.24 -7.82
C GLN A 8 -9.41 7.27 -6.32
N ASP A 9 -9.45 6.11 -5.67
CA ASP A 9 -9.69 5.95 -4.22
C ASP A 9 -8.87 4.77 -3.64
N VAL A 10 -8.89 4.64 -2.31
CA VAL A 10 -8.16 3.60 -1.57
C VAL A 10 -8.52 2.20 -2.04
N TRP A 11 -9.77 1.99 -2.40
CA TRP A 11 -10.30 0.68 -2.72
C TRP A 11 -9.84 0.22 -4.09
N GLN A 12 -9.95 1.09 -5.10
CA GLN A 12 -9.39 0.85 -6.42
C GLN A 12 -7.87 0.67 -6.37
N LEU A 13 -7.18 1.41 -5.50
CA LEU A 13 -5.74 1.25 -5.30
C LEU A 13 -5.42 -0.16 -4.78
N ALA A 14 -6.10 -0.60 -3.72
CA ALA A 14 -5.89 -1.92 -3.12
C ALA A 14 -6.26 -3.06 -4.08
N GLU A 15 -7.45 -3.00 -4.69
CA GLU A 15 -7.94 -4.02 -5.63
C GLU A 15 -6.99 -4.20 -6.81
N ARG A 16 -6.56 -3.10 -7.44
CA ARG A 16 -5.65 -3.16 -8.58
C ARG A 16 -4.23 -3.55 -8.19
N ALA A 17 -3.78 -3.19 -6.98
CA ALA A 17 -2.48 -3.66 -6.49
C ALA A 17 -2.48 -5.19 -6.32
N VAL A 18 -3.58 -5.76 -5.81
CA VAL A 18 -3.76 -7.22 -5.70
C VAL A 18 -3.78 -7.89 -7.07
N GLU A 19 -4.49 -7.32 -8.06
CA GLU A 19 -4.52 -7.85 -9.44
C GLU A 19 -3.14 -7.89 -10.12
N LEU A 20 -2.22 -7.01 -9.69
CA LEU A 20 -0.88 -6.93 -10.26
C LEU A 20 0.12 -7.92 -9.65
N VAL A 21 -0.22 -8.59 -8.55
CA VAL A 21 0.65 -9.58 -7.89
C VAL A 21 1.01 -10.72 -8.85
N PRO A 22 2.29 -11.15 -8.94
CA PRO A 22 3.46 -10.66 -8.20
C PRO A 22 3.91 -9.28 -8.68
N LEU A 23 4.25 -8.40 -7.75
CA LEU A 23 4.68 -7.04 -8.07
C LEU A 23 6.12 -6.99 -8.57
N ASP A 24 6.40 -5.93 -9.32
CA ASP A 24 7.74 -5.47 -9.68
C ASP A 24 7.73 -3.93 -9.75
N VAL A 25 8.89 -3.33 -10.03
CA VAL A 25 9.02 -1.86 -10.12
C VAL A 25 8.09 -1.29 -11.18
N ALA A 26 8.07 -1.87 -12.39
CA ALA A 26 7.30 -1.35 -13.52
C ALA A 26 5.78 -1.43 -13.29
N LYS A 27 5.29 -2.48 -12.63
CA LYS A 27 3.89 -2.62 -12.25
C LYS A 27 3.47 -1.57 -11.24
N LEU A 28 4.30 -1.30 -10.22
CA LEU A 28 4.01 -0.26 -9.23
C LEU A 28 4.07 1.14 -9.85
N GLU A 29 5.06 1.40 -10.71
CA GLU A 29 5.14 2.63 -11.50
C GLU A 29 3.90 2.81 -12.38
N GLY A 30 3.45 1.76 -13.06
CA GLY A 30 2.25 1.79 -13.89
C GLY A 30 0.96 2.01 -13.10
N LEU A 31 0.84 1.41 -11.92
CA LEU A 31 -0.31 1.60 -11.03
C LEU A 31 -0.43 3.04 -10.54
N LEU A 32 0.69 3.63 -10.14
CA LEU A 32 0.74 4.97 -9.56
C LEU A 32 0.96 6.06 -10.62
N GLY A 33 1.38 5.68 -11.82
CA GLY A 33 1.79 6.56 -12.90
C GLY A 33 3.09 7.34 -12.63
N THR A 34 3.79 7.09 -11.52
CA THR A 34 5.00 7.81 -11.11
C THR A 34 6.24 6.92 -11.24
N PRO A 35 7.38 7.43 -11.71
CA PRO A 35 8.62 6.67 -11.67
C PRO A 35 9.08 6.41 -10.24
N LEU A 36 9.74 5.27 -10.04
CA LEU A 36 10.42 4.89 -8.81
C LEU A 36 11.93 4.98 -9.03
N SER A 37 12.65 5.43 -8.00
CA SER A 37 14.10 5.57 -8.05
C SER A 37 14.78 4.66 -7.03
N PRO A 38 15.94 4.05 -7.33
CA PRO A 38 16.69 3.27 -6.36
C PRO A 38 17.02 4.09 -5.11
N ASN A 39 16.83 3.52 -3.93
CA ASN A 39 17.24 4.15 -2.69
C ASN A 39 18.78 4.07 -2.55
N PRO A 40 19.49 5.21 -2.42
CA PRO A 40 20.96 5.23 -2.39
C PRO A 40 21.55 4.59 -1.13
N ARG A 41 20.76 4.41 -0.06
CA ARG A 41 21.16 3.79 1.20
C ARG A 41 20.75 2.33 1.30
N ASN A 42 19.84 1.87 0.44
CA ASN A 42 19.37 0.49 0.41
C ASN A 42 19.09 0.07 -1.04
N PRO A 43 20.02 -0.63 -1.71
CA PRO A 43 19.89 -0.99 -3.12
C PRO A 43 18.73 -1.95 -3.40
N ASN A 44 18.17 -2.58 -2.37
CA ASN A 44 17.01 -3.45 -2.48
C ASN A 44 15.68 -2.69 -2.45
N ARG A 45 15.68 -1.35 -2.44
CA ARG A 45 14.46 -0.54 -2.39
C ARG A 45 14.40 0.43 -3.55
N PHE A 46 13.20 0.58 -4.11
CA PHE A 46 12.87 1.61 -5.09
C PHE A 46 11.74 2.46 -4.51
N GLU A 47 11.89 3.78 -4.57
CA GLU A 47 11.03 4.73 -3.87
C GLU A 47 10.41 5.74 -4.83
N GLY A 48 9.16 6.08 -4.57
CA GLY A 48 8.38 7.07 -5.31
C GLY A 48 7.95 8.23 -4.42
N GLY A 49 7.94 9.42 -4.99
CA GLY A 49 7.51 10.63 -4.33
C GLY A 49 5.99 10.81 -4.27
N ALA A 50 5.57 11.95 -3.72
CA ALA A 50 4.16 12.31 -3.64
C ALA A 50 3.54 12.56 -5.01
N ARG A 51 2.27 12.17 -5.16
CA ARG A 51 1.49 12.35 -6.39
C ARG A 51 -0.01 12.31 -6.10
N ASP A 52 -0.74 13.21 -6.73
CA ASP A 52 -2.21 13.13 -6.75
C ASP A 52 -2.64 12.12 -7.83
N LEU A 53 -3.39 11.08 -7.44
CA LEU A 53 -3.92 10.08 -8.37
C LEU A 53 -5.34 10.43 -8.84
N GLY A 54 -6.06 11.21 -8.03
CA GLY A 54 -7.39 11.72 -8.29
C GLY A 54 -7.81 12.73 -7.22
N PRO A 55 -9.03 13.28 -7.31
CA PRO A 55 -9.53 14.28 -6.35
C PRO A 55 -9.69 13.73 -4.92
N SER A 56 -9.82 12.42 -4.77
CA SER A 56 -10.05 11.71 -3.51
C SER A 56 -8.85 10.92 -3.00
N LEU A 57 -7.73 10.92 -3.73
CA LEU A 57 -6.56 10.11 -3.37
C LEU A 57 -5.25 10.77 -3.77
N ARG A 58 -4.46 11.06 -2.75
CA ARG A 58 -3.05 11.45 -2.89
C ARG A 58 -2.16 10.34 -2.35
N VAL A 59 -1.11 10.02 -3.09
CA VAL A 59 0.04 9.25 -2.60
C VAL A 59 1.04 10.23 -2.01
N THR A 60 1.51 9.98 -0.79
CA THR A 60 2.56 10.79 -0.14
C THR A 60 3.94 10.23 -0.38
N SER A 61 4.05 8.90 -0.43
CA SER A 61 5.25 8.17 -0.83
C SER A 61 4.91 6.73 -1.17
N SER A 62 5.78 6.08 -1.93
CA SER A 62 5.67 4.64 -2.19
C SER A 62 7.05 4.00 -2.15
N VAL A 63 7.07 2.70 -1.84
CA VAL A 63 8.29 1.91 -1.84
C VAL A 63 7.97 0.47 -2.26
N ILE A 64 8.87 -0.11 -3.04
CA ILE A 64 8.90 -1.56 -3.30
C ILE A 64 10.28 -2.11 -2.94
N GLY A 65 10.28 -3.21 -2.20
CA GLY A 65 11.48 -3.99 -1.91
C GLY A 65 11.69 -5.06 -2.98
N ILE A 66 12.89 -5.13 -3.55
CA ILE A 66 13.33 -6.18 -4.48
C ILE A 66 14.57 -6.84 -3.90
N VAL A 67 14.53 -8.15 -3.66
CA VAL A 67 15.62 -8.96 -3.13
C VAL A 67 15.83 -10.14 -4.08
N ASP A 68 17.06 -10.33 -4.56
CA ASP A 68 17.42 -11.39 -5.50
C ASP A 68 16.50 -11.46 -6.74
N GLY A 69 16.06 -10.29 -7.24
CA GLY A 69 15.19 -10.16 -8.40
C GLY A 69 13.70 -10.43 -8.14
N ALA A 70 13.31 -10.75 -6.90
CA ALA A 70 11.93 -10.94 -6.49
C ALA A 70 11.46 -9.83 -5.56
N TRP A 71 10.19 -9.42 -5.67
CA TRP A 71 9.61 -8.49 -4.72
C TRP A 71 9.52 -9.10 -3.31
N SER A 72 9.82 -8.30 -2.30
CA SER A 72 9.77 -8.68 -0.88
C SER A 72 8.67 -7.96 -0.11
N PHE A 73 8.26 -6.77 -0.56
CA PHE A 73 7.09 -6.03 -0.09
C PHE A 73 6.82 -4.84 -1.02
N ALA A 74 5.62 -4.28 -0.95
CA ALA A 74 5.31 -2.94 -1.45
C ALA A 74 4.49 -2.19 -0.41
N ALA A 75 4.74 -0.89 -0.23
CA ALA A 75 3.96 -0.02 0.64
C ALA A 75 3.69 1.31 -0.05
N ILE A 76 2.45 1.76 0.02
CA ILE A 76 1.94 2.96 -0.64
C ILE A 76 1.31 3.81 0.44
N ASN A 77 1.98 4.89 0.84
CA ASN A 77 1.46 5.83 1.82
C ASN A 77 0.55 6.82 1.12
N ILE A 78 -0.61 7.07 1.71
CA ILE A 78 -1.72 7.77 1.08
C ILE A 78 -2.41 8.73 2.05
N ASP A 79 -3.01 9.76 1.47
CA ASP A 79 -3.91 10.70 2.14
C ASP A 79 -5.26 10.67 1.39
N PRO A 80 -6.23 9.84 1.82
CA PRO A 80 -7.53 9.75 1.16
C PRO A 80 -8.50 10.85 1.61
N VAL A 81 -9.36 11.29 0.69
CA VAL A 81 -10.45 12.24 0.94
C VAL A 81 -11.76 11.71 0.33
N PRO A 82 -12.78 11.36 1.13
CA PRO A 82 -12.79 11.37 2.59
C PRO A 82 -11.86 10.32 3.19
N CYS A 83 -11.60 10.47 4.49
CA CYS A 83 -10.93 9.45 5.30
C CYS A 83 -11.62 8.08 5.16
N ALA A 84 -10.85 7.05 4.81
CA ALA A 84 -11.32 5.66 4.84
C ALA A 84 -11.06 5.09 6.24
N THR A 85 -12.12 4.63 6.92
CA THR A 85 -12.05 4.20 8.32
C THR A 85 -11.86 2.70 8.47
N VAL A 86 -11.60 2.22 9.70
CA VAL A 86 -11.59 0.79 10.01
C VAL A 86 -12.92 0.11 9.69
N ASP A 87 -14.05 0.77 9.94
CA ASP A 87 -15.37 0.22 9.63
C ASP A 87 -15.57 0.06 8.13
N ASP A 88 -15.01 0.95 7.31
CA ASP A 88 -15.06 0.81 5.85
C ASP A 88 -14.15 -0.32 5.36
N VAL A 89 -12.96 -0.47 5.98
CA VAL A 89 -12.05 -1.61 5.72
C VAL A 89 -12.76 -2.92 6.02
N LEU A 90 -13.34 -3.08 7.21
CA LEU A 90 -14.01 -4.32 7.63
C LEU A 90 -15.31 -4.58 6.86
N ARG A 91 -15.99 -3.53 6.40
CA ARG A 91 -17.16 -3.70 5.52
C ARG A 91 -16.78 -4.23 4.15
N ARG A 92 -15.62 -3.82 3.62
CA ARG A 92 -15.16 -4.21 2.28
C ARG A 92 -14.33 -5.50 2.27
N TYR A 93 -13.61 -5.76 3.34
CA TYR A 93 -12.77 -6.93 3.57
C TYR A 93 -13.13 -7.57 4.91
N PRO A 94 -14.26 -8.32 4.97
CA PRO A 94 -14.77 -8.87 6.23
C PRO A 94 -13.85 -9.89 6.90
N ASP A 95 -12.95 -10.50 6.13
CA ASP A 95 -11.99 -11.50 6.62
C ASP A 95 -10.65 -10.88 7.07
N MET A 96 -10.57 -9.54 7.18
CA MET A 96 -9.36 -8.89 7.69
C MET A 96 -9.21 -9.04 9.20
N GLU A 97 -7.98 -9.33 9.62
CA GLU A 97 -7.61 -9.46 11.02
C GLU A 97 -6.65 -8.35 11.43
N LEU A 98 -6.74 -7.91 12.68
CA LEU A 98 -5.77 -6.99 13.27
C LEU A 98 -4.46 -7.76 13.53
N VAL A 99 -3.42 -7.46 12.76
CA VAL A 99 -2.11 -8.13 12.84
C VAL A 99 -1.05 -7.31 13.57
N SER A 100 -1.30 -6.01 13.77
CA SER A 100 -0.46 -5.15 14.61
C SER A 100 -1.32 -4.03 15.20
N ALA A 101 -1.16 -3.78 16.49
CA ALA A 101 -1.72 -2.61 17.17
C ALA A 101 -0.59 -1.65 17.58
N PRO A 102 -0.85 -0.33 17.69
CA PRO A 102 0.04 0.61 18.36
C PRO A 102 0.44 0.10 19.75
N GLN A 103 1.73 0.21 20.09
CA GLN A 103 2.29 -0.20 21.39
C GLN A 103 2.78 1.00 22.23
N GLY A 104 2.61 2.23 21.74
CA GLY A 104 3.02 3.48 22.37
C GLY A 104 4.51 3.85 22.19
N HIS A 105 5.23 3.22 21.26
CA HIS A 105 6.67 3.35 21.05
C HIS A 105 7.06 4.30 19.92
N SER A 106 6.16 4.66 18.99
CA SER A 106 6.48 5.66 17.96
C SER A 106 5.31 6.57 17.55
N PRO A 107 5.56 7.85 17.21
CA PRO A 107 4.51 8.79 16.79
C PRO A 107 3.79 8.42 15.47
N GLY A 108 4.27 7.41 14.76
CA GLY A 108 3.70 6.91 13.50
C GLY A 108 3.16 5.50 13.62
N GLU A 109 2.82 5.07 14.83
CA GLU A 109 2.19 3.78 15.05
C GLU A 109 0.84 3.69 14.36
N ARG A 110 0.57 2.49 13.85
CA ARG A 110 -0.58 2.21 13.03
C ARG A 110 -1.25 0.94 13.52
N PHE A 111 -2.57 0.94 13.49
CA PHE A 111 -3.30 -0.31 13.44
C PHE A 111 -3.10 -0.92 12.06
N VAL A 112 -2.69 -2.18 12.00
CA VAL A 112 -2.51 -2.89 10.74
C VAL A 112 -3.54 -4.00 10.66
N TRP A 113 -4.45 -3.87 9.70
CA TRP A 113 -5.44 -4.88 9.37
C TRP A 113 -5.02 -5.59 8.09
N ALA A 114 -5.05 -6.91 8.07
CA ALA A 114 -4.56 -7.67 6.93
C ALA A 114 -5.48 -8.83 6.56
N ALA A 115 -5.61 -9.07 5.26
CA ALA A 115 -6.19 -10.26 4.68
C ALA A 115 -5.06 -11.13 4.13
N THR A 116 -5.16 -12.44 4.35
CA THR A 116 -4.18 -13.41 3.84
C THR A 116 -4.75 -14.14 2.63
N TYR A 117 -3.94 -14.26 1.59
CA TYR A 117 -4.20 -14.94 0.33
C TYR A 117 -3.14 -16.03 0.11
N GLU A 118 -3.37 -16.94 -0.85
CA GLU A 118 -2.37 -17.95 -1.21
C GLU A 118 -1.02 -17.35 -1.65
N TRP A 119 -1.05 -16.17 -2.28
CA TRP A 119 0.15 -15.47 -2.73
C TRP A 119 0.87 -14.69 -1.62
N GLY A 120 0.20 -14.38 -0.50
CA GLY A 120 0.72 -13.46 0.51
C GLY A 120 -0.37 -12.68 1.24
N ARG A 121 -0.15 -11.38 1.46
CA ARG A 121 -1.02 -10.54 2.29
C ARG A 121 -1.26 -9.17 1.65
N LEU A 122 -2.50 -8.70 1.78
CA LEU A 122 -2.88 -7.28 1.65
C LEU A 122 -3.08 -6.73 3.05
N ALA A 123 -2.53 -5.54 3.33
CA ALA A 123 -2.72 -4.87 4.61
C ALA A 123 -3.02 -3.39 4.46
N PHE A 124 -3.82 -2.87 5.39
CA PHE A 124 -4.09 -1.45 5.58
C PHE A 124 -3.48 -1.00 6.89
N GLY A 125 -2.64 0.03 6.83
CA GLY A 125 -2.15 0.75 8.00
C GLY A 125 -3.03 1.96 8.25
N LEU A 126 -3.62 2.05 9.45
CA LEU A 126 -4.46 3.16 9.87
C LEU A 126 -3.75 3.98 10.94
N SER A 127 -3.80 5.29 10.83
CA SER A 127 -3.23 6.20 11.82
C SER A 127 -3.95 6.03 13.16
N GLU A 128 -3.21 6.05 14.27
CA GLU A 128 -3.82 5.95 15.60
C GLU A 128 -4.73 7.16 15.91
N ARG A 129 -4.35 8.36 15.46
CA ARG A 129 -4.98 9.61 15.85
C ARG A 129 -6.38 9.80 15.25
N ASP A 130 -6.52 9.53 13.96
CA ASP A 130 -7.74 9.77 13.20
C ASP A 130 -8.39 8.49 12.66
N GLN A 131 -7.74 7.33 12.86
CA GLN A 131 -8.19 6.04 12.33
C GLN A 131 -8.42 6.04 10.81
N CYS A 132 -7.73 6.91 10.09
CA CYS A 132 -7.74 6.93 8.63
C CYS A 132 -6.72 5.94 8.08
N VAL A 133 -7.08 5.22 7.02
CA VAL A 133 -6.12 4.46 6.22
C VAL A 133 -5.09 5.42 5.64
N VAL A 134 -3.83 5.22 6.03
CA VAL A 134 -2.68 6.01 5.59
C VAL A 134 -1.67 5.19 4.80
N THR A 135 -1.84 3.87 4.76
CA THR A 135 -0.94 2.97 4.03
C THR A 135 -1.72 1.78 3.46
N VAL A 136 -1.48 1.45 2.20
CA VAL A 136 -1.81 0.16 1.59
C VAL A 136 -0.50 -0.60 1.36
N SER A 137 -0.38 -1.81 1.88
CA SER A 137 0.82 -2.64 1.69
C SER A 137 0.50 -4.05 1.24
N LEU A 138 1.43 -4.63 0.47
CA LEU A 138 1.36 -5.99 -0.01
C LEU A 138 2.68 -6.68 0.32
N GLU A 139 2.60 -7.93 0.76
CA GLU A 139 3.76 -8.75 1.09
C GLU A 139 3.54 -10.16 0.55
N PRO A 140 4.52 -10.78 -0.14
CA PRO A 140 4.42 -12.18 -0.54
C PRO A 140 4.40 -13.10 0.68
N ALA A 141 3.84 -14.29 0.54
CA ALA A 141 3.93 -15.31 1.57
C ALA A 141 5.41 -15.61 1.89
N LYS A 142 5.75 -15.69 3.18
CA LYS A 142 7.09 -16.11 3.60
C LYS A 142 7.28 -17.56 3.15
N ARG A 143 8.36 -17.80 2.39
CA ARG A 143 8.80 -19.15 2.07
C ARG A 143 9.41 -19.83 3.28
#